data_AF-A0A3D4JFR8-F1
#
_entry.id   AF-A0A3D4JFR8-F1
#
_cell.length_a   1.000
_cell.length_b   1.000
_cell.length_c   1.000
_cell.angle_alpha   90.00
_cell.angle_beta   90.00
_cell.angle_gamma   90.00
#
_symmetry.space_group_name_H-M   'P 1'
#
loop_
_entity.id
_entity.type
_entity.pdbx_description
1 polymer ?
#
loop_
_entity_poly.entity_id
_entity_poly.type
_entity_poly.pdbx_seq_one_letter_code
_entity_poly.pdbx_strand_id
1 'polypeptide(L)' 'SWNNFFTPFILITSVEKYTLPMLVRSLRGDVYRTEYGAIYLGLAMTVIPVIIMYAIFSRYIVSGIAMGAVKE' A
#
# COMPACT_ATOMS: atom_id res chain seq x y z
N SER A 1 -7.74 -4.97 4.22
CA SER A 1 -6.34 -4.60 4.53
C SER A 1 -5.82 -3.64 3.46
N TRP A 2 -4.93 -2.71 3.82
CA TRP A 2 -4.39 -1.65 2.94
C TRP A 2 -3.70 -2.20 1.68
N ASN A 3 -2.95 -3.28 1.82
CA ASN A 3 -2.25 -3.95 0.71
C ASN A 3 -3.07 -5.08 0.07
N ASN A 4 -4.39 -5.11 0.27
CA ASN A 4 -5.23 -6.17 -0.29
C ASN A 4 -5.53 -5.89 -1.76
N PHE A 5 -4.99 -6.72 -2.65
CA PHE A 5 -5.24 -6.63 -4.09
C PHE A 5 -6.37 -7.55 -4.57
N PHE A 6 -6.44 -8.79 -4.08
CA PHE A 6 -7.24 -9.84 -4.71
C PHE A 6 -8.75 -9.61 -4.60
N THR A 7 -9.24 -9.28 -3.41
CA THR A 7 -10.68 -9.01 -3.18
C THR A 7 -11.20 -7.83 -4.02
N PRO A 8 -10.59 -6.62 -3.98
CA PRO A 8 -11.08 -5.51 -4.79
C PRO A 8 -10.90 -5.76 -6.28
N PHE A 9 -9.86 -6.49 -6.70
CA PHE A 9 -9.66 -6.82 -8.11
C PHE A 9 -10.81 -7.64 -8.71
N ILE A 10 -11.44 -8.53 -7.92
CA ILE A 10 -12.60 -9.32 -8.37
C ILE A 10 -13.89 -8.49 -8.37
N LEU A 11 -14.05 -7.61 -7.38
CA LEU A 11 -15.31 -6.89 -7.15
C LEU A 11 -15.42 -5.57 -7.91
N ILE A 12 -14.28 -4.91 -8.20
CA ILE A 12 -14.25 -3.55 -8.74
C ILE A 12 -13.88 -3.61 -10.21
N THR A 13 -14.82 -3.20 -11.05
CA THR A 13 -14.64 -3.10 -12.51
C THR A 13 -14.44 -1.66 -12.98
N SER A 14 -15.04 -0.68 -12.29
CA SER A 14 -14.93 0.75 -12.61
C SER A 14 -13.57 1.33 -12.23
N VAL A 15 -12.87 1.92 -13.21
CA VAL A 15 -11.53 2.53 -13.04
C VAL A 15 -11.50 3.60 -11.95
N GLU A 16 -12.57 4.39 -11.81
CA GLU A 16 -12.72 5.44 -10.79
C GLU A 16 -12.64 4.93 -9.35
N LYS A 17 -12.89 3.62 -9.15
CA LYS A 17 -12.90 2.97 -7.83
C LYS A 17 -11.66 2.12 -7.60
N TYR A 18 -10.68 2.16 -8.50
CA TYR A 18 -9.49 1.33 -8.37
C TYR A 18 -8.71 1.70 -7.12
N THR A 19 -8.31 0.66 -6.40
CA THR A 19 -7.39 0.81 -5.28
C THR A 19 -5.99 1.14 -5.80
N LEU A 20 -5.15 1.72 -4.93
CA LEU A 20 -3.75 2.01 -5.26
C LEU A 20 -3.00 0.81 -5.89
N PRO A 21 -3.08 -0.42 -5.35
CA PRO A 21 -2.48 -1.59 -5.99
C PRO A 21 -3.04 -1.92 -7.39
N MET A 22 -4.34 -1.68 -7.63
CA MET A 22 -4.96 -1.89 -8.94
C MET A 22 -4.49 -0.86 -9.97
N LEU A 23 -4.31 0.40 -9.57
CA LEU A 23 -3.73 1.43 -10.43
C LEU A 23 -2.27 1.12 -10.80
N VAL A 24 -1.46 0.62 -9.86
CA VAL A 24 -0.09 0.20 -10.18
C VAL A 24 -0.09 -0.98 -11.16
N ARG A 25 -1.09 -1.88 -11.09
CA ARG A 25 -1.24 -2.98 -12.03
C ARG A 25 -1.61 -2.49 -13.44
N SER A 26 -2.42 -1.44 -13.59
CA SER A 26 -2.78 -0.91 -14.92
C SER A 26 -1.57 -0.30 -15.65
N LEU A 27 -0.58 0.24 -14.93
CA LEU A 27 0.69 0.73 -15.49
C LEU A 27 1.53 -0.38 -16.15
N ARG A 28 1.26 -1.65 -15.84
CA ARG A 28 1.92 -2.81 -16.49
C ARG A 28 1.21 -3.28 -17.76
N GLY A 29 0.11 -2.62 -18.15
CA GLY A 29 -0.72 -3.01 -19.29
C GLY A 29 -0.17 -2.60 -20.67
N ASP A 30 0.82 -1.71 -20.72
CA ASP A 30 1.44 -1.32 -21.98
C ASP A 30 2.40 -2.41 -22.47
N VAL A 31 1.94 -3.18 -23.46
CA VAL A 31 2.63 -4.35 -24.04
C VAL A 31 3.91 -3.96 -24.77
N TYR A 32 4.02 -2.71 -25.23
CA TYR A 32 5.13 -2.27 -26.07
C TYR A 32 6.22 -1.55 -25.29
N ARG A 33 5.87 -0.89 -24.18
CA ARG A 33 6.83 -0.18 -23.30
C ARG A 33 6.43 -0.28 -21.84
N THR A 34 7.06 -1.19 -21.10
CA THR A 34 6.93 -1.19 -19.64
C THR A 34 7.71 -0.02 -19.04
N GLU A 35 6.99 1.00 -18.60
CA GLU A 35 7.58 2.18 -17.95
C GLU A 35 7.86 1.88 -16.47
N TYR A 36 9.00 1.23 -16.21
CA TYR A 36 9.43 0.83 -14.86
C TYR A 36 9.46 1.98 -13.86
N GLY A 37 9.84 3.19 -14.30
CA GLY A 37 9.86 4.39 -13.45
C GLY A 37 8.48 4.71 -12.87
N ALA A 38 7.44 4.67 -13.71
CA ALA A 38 6.06 4.91 -13.26
C ALA A 38 5.57 3.81 -12.32
N ILE A 39 5.94 2.55 -12.58
CA ILE A 39 5.58 1.41 -11.72
C ILE A 39 6.21 1.56 -10.33
N TYR A 40 7.53 1.83 -10.25
CA TYR A 40 8.22 1.97 -8.97
C TYR A 40 7.76 3.20 -8.19
N LEU A 41 7.47 4.32 -8.87
CA LEU A 41 6.87 5.49 -8.25
C LEU A 41 5.49 5.15 -7.67
N GLY A 42 4.64 4.46 -8.43
CA GLY A 42 3.34 3.98 -7.97
C GLY A 42 3.45 3.07 -6.74
N LEU A 43 4.40 2.13 -6.73
CA LEU A 43 4.68 1.27 -5.57
C LEU A 43 5.11 2.08 -4.35
N ALA A 44 6.04 3.03 -4.51
CA ALA A 44 6.50 3.89 -3.43
C ALA A 44 5.33 4.69 -2.81
N MET A 45 4.43 5.24 -3.65
CA MET A 45 3.25 5.96 -3.19
C MET A 45 2.33 5.09 -2.32
N THR A 46 2.24 3.78 -2.55
CA THR A 46 1.42 2.88 -1.72
C THR A 46 1.94 2.75 -0.28
N VAL A 47 3.24 2.97 -0.08
CA VAL A 47 3.91 2.83 1.23
C VAL A 47 3.90 4.15 2.01
N ILE A 48 3.80 5.29 1.33
CA ILE A 48 3.81 6.63 1.96
C ILE A 48 2.79 6.75 3.12
N PRO A 49 1.51 6.35 2.98
CA PRO A 49 0.55 6.51 4.07
C PRO A 49 0.88 5.66 5.30
N VAL A 50 1.50 4.49 5.08
CA VAL A 50 1.97 3.62 6.17
C VAL A 50 3.14 4.28 6.90
N ILE A 51 4.07 4.90 6.17
CA ILE A 51 5.18 5.66 6.76
C ILE A 51 4.65 6.85 7.55
N ILE A 52 3.68 7.60 7.02
CA ILE A 52 3.07 8.74 7.71
C ILE A 52 2.39 8.29 9.01
N MET A 53 1.59 7.22 8.95
CA MET A 53 0.97 6.61 10.13
C MET A 53 2.03 6.19 11.14
N TYR A 54 3.08 5.50 10.70
CA TYR A 54 4.17 5.11 11.58
C TYR A 54 4.86 6.33 12.20
N ALA A 55 5.17 7.37 11.44
CA ALA A 55 5.82 8.57 11.97
C ALA A 55 4.98 9.22 13.09
N ILE A 56 3.67 9.38 12.88
CA ILE A 56 2.74 9.96 13.85
C ILE A 56 2.57 9.06 15.08
N PHE A 57 2.42 7.75 14.89
CA PHE A 57 2.09 6.82 15.96
C PHE A 57 3.31 6.09 16.54
N SER A 58 4.51 6.34 16.04
CA SER A 58 5.76 5.64 16.39
C SER A 58 5.95 5.52 17.90
N ARG A 59 5.74 6.62 18.65
CA ARG A 59 5.84 6.64 20.11
C ARG A 59 4.82 5.72 20.80
N TYR A 60 3.57 5.69 20.33
CA TYR A 60 2.52 4.84 20.92
C TYR A 60 2.72 3.36 20.57
N ILE A 61 3.16 3.08 19.35
CA ILE A 61 3.48 1.73 18.88
C ILE A 61 4.64 1.16 19.71
N VAL A 62 5.73 1.92 19.87
CA VAL A 62 6.91 1.50 20.65
C VAL A 62 6.56 1.30 22.14
N SER A 63 5.82 2.24 22.74
CA SER A 63 5.38 2.11 24.14
C SER A 63 4.40 0.96 24.36
N GLY A 64 3.49 0.71 23.41
CA GLY A 64 2.53 -0.40 23.48
C GLY A 64 3.21 -1.76 23.37
N ILE A 65 4.23 -1.89 22.51
CA ILE A 65 5.04 -3.11 22.40
C ILE A 65 5.82 -3.35 23.70
N ALA A 66 6.43 -2.31 24.28
CA ALA A 66 7.17 -2.43 25.54
C ALA A 66 6.28 -2.88 26.72
N MET A 67 5.03 -2.38 26.81
CA MET A 67 4.09 -2.84 27.85
C MET A 67 3.60 -4.27 27.64
N GLY A 68 3.48 -4.73 26.38
CA GLY A 68 3.15 -6.12 26.06
C GLY A 68 4.29 -7.11 26.35
N ALA A 69 5.55 -6.68 26.19
CA ALA A 69 6.73 -7.50 26.41
C ALA A 69 7.08 -7.72 27.89
N VAL A 70 6.58 -6.87 28.81
CA VAL A 70 6.83 -6.99 30.26
C VAL A 70 5.81 -7.90 30.96
N LYS A 71 4.82 -8.45 30.23
CA LYS A 71 3.78 -9.32 30.81
C LYS A 71 4.06 -10.83 30.68
N GLU A 72 5.32 -11.22 30.51
CA GLU A 72 5.79 -12.60 30.78
C GLU A 72 6.88 -12.61 31.85
#